data_AF-S7MJ36-F1
#
_entry.id   AF-S7MJ36-F1
#
_cell.length_a   1.000
_cell.length_b   1.000
_cell.length_c   1.000
_cell.angle_alpha   90.00
_cell.angle_beta   90.00
_cell.angle_gamma   90.00
#
_symmetry.space_group_name_H-M   'P 1'
#
loop_
_entity.id
_entity.type
_entity.pdbx_description
1 polymer ?
#
loop_
_entity_poly.entity_id
_entity_poly.type
_entity_poly.pdbx_seq_one_letter_code
_entity_poly.pdbx_strand_id
1 'polypeptide(L)'
;MGARRWGRLWLPRCRGSDRLSLQSCYKAYEYLGFIMEKEQSYKDAAANYELAWKYSHYANPAVGFKLAFNYLKGKKFVEAIEVCHNVLEKYPNYPKIREEILVKAQGSLRA
;
A
#
# COMPACT_ATOMS: atom_id res chain seq x y z
N MET A 1 -11.77 -41.47 34.40
CA MET A 1 -13.01 -41.43 33.59
C MET A 1 -13.93 -40.39 34.26
N GLY A 2 -14.49 -39.34 33.66
CA GLY A 2 -14.50 -38.81 32.31
C GLY A 2 -15.03 -37.36 32.35
N ALA A 3 -14.67 -36.58 31.34
CA ALA A 3 -15.07 -35.18 31.16
C ALA A 3 -16.58 -35.01 30.88
N ARG A 4 -17.14 -33.82 31.15
CA ARG A 4 -17.99 -33.01 30.25
C ARG A 4 -18.33 -31.66 30.94
N ARG A 5 -17.90 -30.48 30.44
CA ARG A 5 -18.51 -29.62 29.36
C ARG A 5 -19.88 -29.05 29.81
N TRP A 6 -20.23 -27.75 29.84
CA TRP A 6 -19.71 -26.50 29.26
C TRP A 6 -20.20 -25.31 30.11
N GLY A 7 -19.43 -24.23 30.14
CA GLY A 7 -19.89 -22.90 30.52
C GLY A 7 -19.00 -21.84 29.85
N ARG A 8 -18.97 -21.84 28.51
CA ARG A 8 -18.29 -20.78 27.74
C ARG A 8 -19.07 -19.48 27.94
N LEU A 9 -18.67 -18.69 28.93
CA LEU A 9 -18.77 -17.24 28.81
C LEU A 9 -17.98 -16.86 27.56
N TRP A 10 -18.68 -16.28 26.59
CA TRP A 10 -18.06 -15.69 25.42
C TRP A 10 -17.15 -14.54 25.88
N LEU A 11 -15.87 -14.71 25.57
CA LEU A 11 -14.75 -13.83 25.87
C LEU A 11 -15.02 -12.39 25.41
N PRO A 12 -14.83 -11.37 26.28
CA PRO A 12 -14.46 -10.05 25.81
C PRO A 12 -12.93 -9.88 25.89
N ARG A 13 -12.34 -9.31 24.84
CA ARG A 13 -10.98 -8.72 24.78
C ARG A 13 -9.83 -9.76 24.75
N CYS A 14 -8.78 -9.63 23.96
CA CYS A 14 -8.17 -8.46 23.32
C CYS A 14 -7.75 -8.80 21.88
N ARG A 15 -8.20 -8.00 20.90
CA ARG A 15 -7.63 -7.97 19.54
C ARG A 15 -7.09 -6.57 19.26
N GLY A 16 -6.21 -6.10 20.15
CA GLY A 16 -5.79 -4.69 20.23
C GLY A 16 -4.29 -4.42 20.05
N SER A 17 -3.41 -5.43 20.11
CA SER A 17 -1.95 -5.21 20.06
C SER A 17 -1.35 -5.29 18.65
N ASP A 18 -1.92 -6.08 17.73
CA ASP A 18 -1.31 -6.28 16.40
C ASP A 18 -1.51 -5.10 15.46
N ARG A 19 -2.57 -4.31 15.66
CA ARG A 19 -2.86 -3.14 14.82
C ARG A 19 -1.85 -2.00 15.04
N LEU A 20 -1.32 -1.87 16.27
CA LEU A 20 -0.37 -0.81 16.64
C LEU A 20 1.05 -1.08 16.11
N SER A 21 1.51 -2.33 16.10
CA SER A 21 2.83 -2.68 15.54
C SER A 21 2.86 -2.48 14.02
N LEU A 22 1.87 -3.03 13.30
CA LEU A 22 1.76 -2.91 11.84
C LEU A 22 1.60 -1.45 11.40
N GLN A 23 0.87 -0.64 12.18
CA GLN A 23 0.68 0.79 11.91
C GLN A 23 1.97 1.62 12.08
N SER A 24 2.85 1.20 12.99
CA SER A 24 4.15 1.83 13.21
C SER A 24 5.12 1.51 12.08
N CYS A 25 5.11 0.26 11.59
CA CYS A 25 6.02 -0.21 10.55
C CYS A 25 5.75 0.43 9.18
N TYR A 26 4.48 0.53 8.72
CA TYR A 26 4.22 1.07 7.39
C TYR A 26 4.61 2.55 7.28
N LYS A 27 4.42 3.35 8.34
CA LYS A 27 4.82 4.77 8.36
C LYS A 27 6.34 4.90 8.25
N ALA A 28 7.10 4.05 8.93
CA ALA A 28 8.56 4.05 8.82
C ALA A 28 9.02 3.78 7.37
N TYR A 29 8.41 2.78 6.72
CA TYR A 29 8.68 2.49 5.30
C TYR A 29 8.24 3.64 4.37
N GLU A 30 7.13 4.31 4.68
CA GLU A 30 6.69 5.50 3.93
C GLU A 30 7.72 6.64 4.02
N TYR A 31 8.28 6.89 5.21
CA TYR A 31 9.35 7.87 5.39
C TYR A 31 10.65 7.48 4.68
N LEU A 32 11.05 6.21 4.74
CA LEU A 32 12.20 5.71 3.99
C LEU A 32 12.00 5.89 2.48
N GLY A 33 10.83 5.55 1.96
CA GLY A 33 10.45 5.79 0.57
C GLY A 33 10.51 7.27 0.20
N PHE A 34 10.11 8.16 1.10
CA PHE A 34 10.19 9.61 0.88
C PHE A 34 11.63 10.12 0.84
N ILE A 35 12.52 9.64 1.72
CA ILE A 35 13.94 10.00 1.71
C ILE A 35 14.57 9.55 0.38
N MET A 36 14.33 8.30 -0.03
CA MET A 36 14.85 7.75 -1.28
C MET A 36 14.31 8.48 -2.52
N GLU A 37 13.05 8.92 -2.50
CA GLU A 37 12.45 9.75 -3.54
C GLU A 37 13.16 11.11 -3.66
N LYS A 38 13.57 11.71 -2.54
CA LYS A 38 14.38 12.94 -2.52
C LYS A 38 15.79 12.73 -3.05
N GLU A 39 16.36 11.56 -2.79
CA GLU A 39 17.67 11.14 -3.33
C GLU A 39 17.61 10.68 -4.80
N GLN A 40 16.43 10.77 -5.43
CA GLN A 40 16.19 10.34 -6.82
C GLN A 40 16.39 8.83 -7.05
N SER A 41 16.44 8.02 -5.99
CA SER A 41 16.45 6.55 -6.11
C SER A 41 15.03 6.00 -6.15
N TYR A 42 14.37 6.14 -7.31
CA TYR A 42 12.97 5.74 -7.47
C TYR A 42 12.73 4.23 -7.36
N LYS A 43 13.73 3.41 -7.69
CA LYS A 43 13.63 1.94 -7.60
C LYS A 43 13.59 1.48 -6.15
N ASP A 44 14.49 2.01 -5.32
CA ASP A 44 14.55 1.68 -3.90
C ASP A 44 13.39 2.33 -3.14
N ALA A 45 12.99 3.54 -3.54
CA ALA A 45 11.78 4.19 -3.04
C ALA A 45 10.54 3.32 -3.29
N ALA A 46 10.38 2.77 -4.50
CA ALA A 46 9.27 1.89 -4.83
C ALA A 46 9.25 0.63 -3.94
N ALA A 47 10.40 0.00 -3.68
CA ALA A 47 10.47 -1.17 -2.80
C ALA A 47 10.02 -0.85 -1.36
N ASN A 48 10.43 0.29 -0.81
CA ASN A 48 9.99 0.74 0.50
C ASN A 48 8.50 1.07 0.53
N TYR A 49 8.00 1.77 -0.48
CA TYR A 49 6.56 2.06 -0.59
C TYR A 49 5.71 0.81 -0.82
N GLU A 50 6.24 -0.23 -1.48
CA GLU A 50 5.56 -1.52 -1.67
C GLU A 50 5.34 -2.23 -0.33
N LEU A 51 6.36 -2.24 0.52
CA LEU A 51 6.25 -2.74 1.89
C LEU A 51 5.23 -1.93 2.68
N ALA A 52 5.28 -0.59 2.60
CA ALA A 52 4.29 0.27 3.24
C ALA A 52 2.87 -0.01 2.74
N TRP A 53 2.70 -0.25 1.44
CA TRP A 53 1.42 -0.54 0.80
C TRP A 53 0.84 -1.88 1.26
N LYS A 54 1.69 -2.90 1.36
CA LYS A 54 1.34 -4.23 1.89
C LYS A 54 0.94 -4.17 3.36
N TYR A 55 1.75 -3.53 4.21
CA TYR A 55 1.48 -3.43 5.65
C TYR A 55 0.34 -2.49 6.01
N SER A 56 0.02 -1.52 5.13
CA SER A 56 -1.19 -0.70 5.25
C SER A 56 -2.45 -1.38 4.70
N HIS A 57 -2.38 -2.66 4.31
CA HIS A 57 -3.49 -3.44 3.74
C HIS A 57 -4.17 -2.75 2.55
N TYR A 58 -3.39 -2.05 1.72
CA TYR A 58 -3.91 -1.34 0.55
C TYR A 58 -5.02 -0.34 0.90
N ALA A 59 -4.98 0.24 2.10
CA ALA A 59 -6.04 1.11 2.62
C ALA A 59 -5.75 2.60 2.41
N ASN A 60 -4.48 3.00 2.28
CA ASN A 60 -4.10 4.41 2.18
C ASN A 60 -3.81 4.87 0.72
N PRO A 61 -4.77 5.49 0.02
CA PRO A 61 -4.60 5.86 -1.40
C PRO A 61 -3.39 6.78 -1.65
N ALA A 62 -2.94 7.55 -0.65
CA ALA A 62 -1.74 8.38 -0.76
C ALA A 62 -0.45 7.55 -0.92
N VAL A 63 -0.33 6.43 -0.20
CA VAL A 63 0.80 5.50 -0.33
C VAL A 63 0.75 4.82 -1.69
N GLY A 64 -0.44 4.40 -2.14
CA GLY A 64 -0.65 3.84 -3.48
C GLY A 64 -0.26 4.82 -4.59
N PHE A 65 -0.61 6.10 -4.45
CA PHE A 65 -0.21 7.15 -5.40
C PHE A 65 1.33 7.30 -5.45
N LYS A 66 1.99 7.42 -4.30
CA LYS A 66 3.45 7.51 -4.21
C LYS A 66 4.13 6.29 -4.82
N LEU A 67 3.65 5.09 -4.52
CA LEU A 67 4.16 3.84 -5.08
C LEU A 67 4.04 3.82 -6.62
N ALA A 68 2.85 4.11 -7.14
CA ALA A 68 2.61 4.12 -8.59
C ALA A 68 3.44 5.19 -9.31
N PHE A 69 3.66 6.35 -8.67
CA PHE A 69 4.51 7.42 -9.20
C PHE A 69 5.97 6.97 -9.29
N ASN A 70 6.48 6.32 -8.25
CA ASN A 70 7.84 5.79 -8.24
C ASN A 70 8.03 4.66 -9.26
N TYR A 71 7.03 3.78 -9.45
CA TYR A 71 7.07 2.79 -10.53
C TYR A 71 7.07 3.42 -11.92
N LEU A 72 6.29 4.48 -12.16
CA LEU A 72 6.32 5.22 -13.42
C LEU A 72 7.71 5.79 -13.70
N LYS A 73 8.36 6.40 -12.70
CA LYS A 73 9.75 6.90 -12.81
C LYS A 73 10.77 5.78 -12.99
N GLY A 74 10.52 4.62 -12.38
CA GLY A 74 11.31 3.40 -12.52
C GLY A 74 11.08 2.61 -13.83
N LYS A 75 10.25 3.11 -14.75
CA LYS A 75 9.84 2.44 -16.00
C LYS A 75 9.11 1.10 -15.79
N LYS A 76 8.52 0.91 -14.61
CA LYS A 76 7.69 -0.24 -14.24
C LYS A 76 6.22 0.07 -14.49
N PHE A 77 5.87 0.18 -15.77
CA PHE A 77 4.54 0.69 -16.15
C PHE A 77 3.41 -0.29 -15.84
N VAL A 78 3.67 -1.59 -15.90
CA VAL A 78 2.67 -2.62 -15.59
C VAL A 78 2.30 -2.57 -14.12
N GLU A 79 3.29 -2.61 -13.22
CA GLU A 79 3.05 -2.53 -11.78
C GLU A 79 2.39 -1.20 -11.37
N ALA A 80 2.76 -0.09 -12.03
CA ALA A 80 2.12 1.20 -11.80
C ALA A 80 0.61 1.17 -12.12
N ILE A 81 0.22 0.57 -13.25
CA ILE A 81 -1.17 0.43 -13.68
C ILE A 81 -1.96 -0.44 -12.69
N GLU A 82 -1.39 -1.56 -12.24
CA GLU A 82 -2.03 -2.45 -11.26
C GLU A 82 -2.31 -1.73 -9.94
N VAL A 83 -1.36 -0.93 -9.45
CA VAL A 83 -1.56 -0.12 -8.24
C VAL A 83 -2.66 0.93 -8.45
N CYS A 84 -2.71 1.58 -9.61
CA CYS A 84 -3.76 2.55 -9.94
C CYS A 84 -5.14 1.91 -9.90
N HIS A 85 -5.30 0.71 -10.48
CA HIS A 85 -6.58 -0.01 -10.45
C HIS A 85 -6.99 -0.39 -9.02
N ASN A 86 -6.06 -0.92 -8.22
CA ASN A 86 -6.33 -1.25 -6.81
C ASN A 86 -6.80 -0.03 -6.00
N VAL A 87 -6.20 1.15 -6.23
CA VAL A 87 -6.61 2.39 -5.55
C VAL A 87 -7.98 2.85 -6.04
N LEU A 88 -8.22 2.86 -7.34
CA LEU A 88 -9.47 3.34 -7.93
C LEU A 88 -10.67 2.43 -7.61
N GLU A 89 -10.45 1.13 -7.41
CA GLU A 89 -11.51 0.20 -6.98
C GLU A 89 -12.08 0.60 -5.62
N LYS A 90 -11.22 0.97 -4.67
CA LYS A 90 -11.64 1.40 -3.32
C LYS A 90 -12.00 2.88 -3.26
N TYR A 91 -11.32 3.71 -4.05
CA TYR A 91 -11.43 5.16 -4.04
C TYR A 91 -11.70 5.68 -5.47
N PRO A 92 -12.92 5.50 -6.01
CA PRO A 92 -13.26 5.97 -7.35
C PRO A 92 -13.20 7.49 -7.48
N ASN A 93 -13.34 8.22 -6.37
CA ASN A 93 -13.25 9.69 -6.28
C ASN A 93 -11.81 10.23 -6.19
N TYR A 94 -10.80 9.46 -6.59
CA TYR A 94 -9.40 9.88 -6.58
C TYR A 94 -8.85 10.09 -8.01
N PRO A 95 -9.38 11.07 -8.79
CA PRO A 95 -9.07 11.21 -10.22
C PRO A 95 -7.60 11.53 -10.50
N LYS A 96 -6.88 12.13 -9.55
CA LYS A 96 -5.46 12.49 -9.68
C LYS A 96 -4.58 11.31 -10.08
N ILE A 97 -4.79 10.13 -9.49
CA ILE A 97 -3.99 8.94 -9.81
C ILE A 97 -4.20 8.49 -11.26
N ARG A 98 -5.40 8.72 -11.79
CA ARG A 98 -5.77 8.33 -13.15
C ARG A 98 -5.09 9.23 -14.18
N GLU A 99 -5.19 10.54 -13.97
CA GLU A 99 -4.64 11.53 -14.91
C GLU A 99 -3.11 11.60 -14.84
N GLU A 100 -2.55 11.61 -13.63
CA GLU A 100 -1.12 11.86 -13.45
C GLU A 100 -0.26 10.62 -13.66
N ILE A 101 -0.82 9.42 -13.46
CA ILE A 101 -0.08 8.16 -13.47
C ILE A 101 -0.64 7.19 -14.50
N LEU A 102 -1.91 6.79 -14.39
CA LEU A 102 -2.48 5.72 -15.24
C LEU A 102 -2.38 6.05 -16.74
N VAL A 103 -2.81 7.26 -17.15
CA VAL A 103 -2.76 7.68 -18.56
C VAL A 103 -1.32 7.72 -19.08
N LYS A 104 -0.37 8.20 -18.26
CA LYS A 104 1.05 8.27 -18.65
C LYS A 104 1.66 6.87 -18.78
N ALA A 105 1.40 5.98 -17.81
CA ALA A 105 1.87 4.60 -17.84
C ALA A 105 1.33 3.84 -19.06
N GLN A 106 0.04 4.00 -19.37
CA GLN A 106 -0.59 3.40 -20.54
C GLN A 106 -0.03 3.96 -21.86
N GLY A 107 0.22 5.27 -21.92
CA GLY A 107 0.87 5.91 -23.07
C GLY A 107 2.28 5.36 -23.31
N SER A 108 3.06 5.16 -22.23
CA SER A 108 4.41 4.59 -22.32
C SER A 108 4.46 3.11 -22.74
N LEU A 109 3.38 2.35 -22.58
CA LEU A 109 3.29 0.96 -23.05
C LEU A 109 2.86 0.84 -24.52
N ARG A 110 2.24 1.89 -25.07
CA ARG A 110 1.76 1.93 -26.47
C ARG A 110 2.74 2.59 -27.44
N ALA A 111 3.80 3.21 -26.91
CA ALA A 111 4.88 3.84 -27.67
C ALA A 111 6.00 2.83 -27.94
#